data_AF-A0A1V4ZKH7-F1
#
_entry.id   AF-A0A1V4ZKH7-F1
#
_cell.length_a   1.000
_cell.length_b   1.000
_cell.length_c   1.000
_cell.angle_alpha   90.00
_cell.angle_beta   90.00
_cell.angle_gamma   90.00
#
_symmetry.space_group_name_H-M   'P 1'
#
loop_
_entity.id
_entity.type
_entity.pdbx_description
1 polymer ?
#
loop_
_entity_poly.entity_id
_entity_poly.type
_entity_poly.pdbx_seq_one_letter_code
_entity_poly.pdbx_strand_id
1 'polypeptide(L)'
;MPSIEDFTAPLWTGTREIFVPKEKVTELSSGWYKSTYNLPHKGSVGAWRNGRLHAHDMGDHWAVHLDRVDPQMHSMGHLIADAPLLLFLWSGFLNSMLMAKEGLESSIGLIPGTNYCLTRMDKLRLVGGLALVFVGTWVIIDPDLELVTFLFLIPIMIIILGSMMVFDGVAGREGGRISKAAGGLALVGFGSIGILVEELVLLLLLLFLMFWTLASGIYLLLLREEKMDHLRDRVAPIVLGGLSLGLGVFMLLDIDSAVYMLLRVIGLLGIVAGSMQVLYGSCAWNRSKA
;
A
#
# COMPACT_ATOMS: atom_id res chain seq x y z
N MET A 1 -22.02 28.45 4.30
CA MET A 1 -21.07 28.12 3.22
C MET A 1 -21.23 26.64 2.91
N PRO A 2 -21.00 26.20 1.66
CA PRO A 2 -21.24 24.81 1.26
C PRO A 2 -20.30 23.82 1.96
N SER A 3 -20.78 22.60 2.10
CA SER A 3 -20.04 21.43 2.57
C SER A 3 -19.26 20.79 1.42
N ILE A 4 -18.32 19.86 1.71
CA ILE A 4 -17.60 19.15 0.65
C ILE A 4 -18.57 18.34 -0.22
N GLU A 5 -19.58 17.76 0.41
CA GLU A 5 -20.60 16.92 -0.20
C GLU A 5 -21.34 17.63 -1.33
N ASP A 6 -21.55 18.94 -1.21
CA ASP A 6 -22.20 19.78 -2.22
C ASP A 6 -21.41 19.83 -3.54
N PHE A 7 -20.11 19.51 -3.52
CA PHE A 7 -19.25 19.46 -4.69
C PHE A 7 -19.10 18.03 -5.26
N THR A 8 -19.63 17.00 -4.59
CA THR A 8 -19.39 15.58 -4.96
C THR A 8 -20.28 15.05 -6.07
N ALA A 9 -21.28 15.81 -6.53
CA ALA A 9 -22.17 15.39 -7.60
C ALA A 9 -21.46 14.80 -8.85
N PRO A 10 -20.32 15.35 -9.34
CA PRO A 10 -19.60 14.78 -10.47
C PRO A 10 -19.01 13.39 -10.22
N LEU A 11 -18.73 13.02 -8.96
CA LEU A 11 -18.19 11.70 -8.60
C LEU A 11 -19.23 10.61 -8.88
N TRP A 12 -20.49 10.89 -8.57
CA TRP A 12 -21.62 9.98 -8.80
C TRP A 12 -21.98 9.82 -10.28
N THR A 13 -21.47 10.70 -11.14
CA THR A 13 -21.64 10.62 -12.60
C THR A 13 -20.39 10.10 -13.31
N GLY A 14 -19.40 9.55 -12.59
CA GLY A 14 -18.25 8.87 -13.18
C GLY A 14 -16.93 9.65 -13.15
N THR A 15 -16.89 10.84 -12.56
CA THR A 15 -15.61 11.53 -12.30
C THR A 15 -14.85 10.74 -11.23
N ARG A 16 -13.59 10.38 -11.49
CA ARG A 16 -12.80 9.58 -10.52
C ARG A 16 -12.44 10.37 -9.27
N GLU A 17 -12.04 11.61 -9.44
CA GLU A 17 -11.56 12.47 -8.35
C GLU A 17 -11.89 13.92 -8.68
N ILE A 18 -12.27 14.69 -7.65
CA ILE A 18 -12.50 16.13 -7.74
C ILE A 18 -11.58 16.86 -6.78
N PHE A 19 -11.20 18.08 -7.14
CA PHE A 19 -10.39 18.96 -6.30
C PHE A 19 -11.24 20.13 -5.82
N VAL A 20 -11.46 20.22 -4.51
CA VAL A 20 -12.28 21.24 -3.87
C VAL A 20 -11.39 22.18 -3.06
N PRO A 21 -11.21 23.44 -3.48
CA PRO A 21 -10.41 24.41 -2.71
C PRO A 21 -10.95 24.57 -1.28
N LYS A 22 -10.08 24.59 -0.27
CA LYS A 22 -10.51 24.73 1.12
C LYS A 22 -11.23 26.03 1.40
N GLU A 23 -10.88 27.10 0.70
CA GLU A 23 -11.54 28.41 0.81
C GLU A 23 -13.05 28.35 0.50
N LYS A 24 -13.50 27.32 -0.23
CA LYS A 24 -14.92 27.10 -0.56
C LYS A 24 -15.65 26.26 0.49
N VAL A 25 -14.94 25.70 1.46
CA VAL A 25 -15.46 24.74 2.44
C VAL A 25 -15.18 25.28 3.84
N THR A 26 -16.22 25.52 4.62
CA THR A 26 -16.05 26.02 6.01
C THR A 26 -15.48 24.96 6.93
N GLU A 27 -16.12 23.78 6.98
CA GLU A 27 -15.77 22.67 7.88
C GLU A 27 -16.24 21.34 7.26
N LEU A 28 -15.62 20.23 7.65
CA LEU A 28 -16.13 18.90 7.33
C LEU A 28 -17.42 18.65 8.13
N SER A 29 -18.45 18.13 7.47
CA SER A 29 -19.70 17.76 8.15
C SER A 29 -19.45 16.70 9.24
N SER A 30 -20.38 16.55 10.18
CA SER A 30 -20.25 15.61 11.31
C SER A 30 -20.13 14.13 10.89
N GLY A 31 -20.44 13.80 9.64
CA GLY A 31 -20.30 12.44 9.10
C GLY A 31 -18.86 12.06 8.74
N TRP A 32 -17.94 13.02 8.67
CA TRP A 32 -16.54 12.74 8.34
C TRP A 32 -15.75 12.30 9.56
N TYR A 33 -15.02 11.19 9.41
CA TYR A 33 -14.06 10.75 10.39
C TYR A 33 -12.66 10.67 9.78
N LYS A 34 -11.62 10.87 10.60
CA LYS A 34 -10.23 10.75 10.16
C LYS A 34 -9.90 9.28 9.90
N SER A 35 -9.46 8.95 8.69
CA SER A 35 -9.04 7.59 8.34
C SER A 35 -7.76 7.22 9.09
N THR A 36 -7.78 6.11 9.81
CA THR A 36 -6.61 5.57 10.54
C THR A 36 -5.63 4.87 9.59
N TYR A 37 -6.14 4.29 8.51
CA TYR A 37 -5.37 3.59 7.50
C TYR A 37 -5.32 4.46 6.24
N ASN A 38 -4.16 5.05 5.96
CA ASN A 38 -3.91 5.74 4.71
C ASN A 38 -2.59 5.24 4.12
N LEU A 39 -2.64 4.71 2.90
CA LEU A 39 -1.52 4.88 1.99
C LEU A 39 -1.47 6.38 1.67
N PRO A 40 -0.37 7.09 1.99
CA PRO A 40 -0.33 8.52 1.82
C PRO A 40 -0.42 8.87 0.34
N HIS A 41 -1.51 9.55 -0.06
CA HIS A 41 -1.49 10.33 -1.30
C HIS A 41 -0.40 11.38 -1.12
N LYS A 42 0.51 11.49 -2.08
CA LYS A 42 1.72 12.30 -1.92
C LYS A 42 1.35 13.77 -1.68
N GLY A 43 1.87 14.36 -0.61
CA GLY A 43 1.53 15.73 -0.20
C GLY A 43 0.29 15.84 0.68
N SER A 44 -0.40 14.73 0.96
CA SER A 44 -1.56 14.73 1.83
C SER A 44 -1.16 14.87 3.31
N VAL A 45 -1.81 15.80 4.02
CA VAL A 45 -1.62 16.03 5.47
C VAL A 45 -2.59 15.20 6.33
N GLY A 46 -3.56 14.54 5.69
CA GLY A 46 -4.47 13.60 6.31
C GLY A 46 -5.52 13.11 5.32
N ALA A 47 -6.27 12.06 5.68
CA ALA A 47 -7.46 11.72 4.93
C ALA A 47 -8.65 11.48 5.86
N TRP A 48 -9.83 11.82 5.33
CA TRP A 48 -11.11 11.73 6.00
C TRP A 48 -12.03 10.90 5.13
N ARG A 49 -12.97 10.22 5.78
CA ARG A 49 -13.94 9.35 5.12
C ARG A 49 -15.36 9.66 5.60
N ASN A 50 -16.31 9.54 4.69
CA ASN A 50 -17.74 9.60 4.97
C ASN A 50 -18.45 8.59 4.05
N GLY A 51 -18.73 7.40 4.58
CA GLY A 51 -19.19 6.26 3.79
C GLY A 51 -18.20 5.89 2.68
N ARG A 52 -18.67 5.92 1.42
CA ARG A 52 -17.86 5.69 0.21
C ARG A 52 -17.00 6.89 -0.19
N LEU A 53 -17.22 8.07 0.37
CA LEU A 53 -16.41 9.24 0.04
C LEU A 53 -15.09 9.19 0.82
N HIS A 54 -14.00 9.45 0.12
CA HIS A 54 -12.67 9.55 0.69
C HIS A 54 -12.04 10.87 0.25
N ALA A 55 -11.72 11.72 1.22
CA ALA A 55 -11.15 13.03 1.00
C ALA A 55 -9.73 13.07 1.56
N HIS A 56 -8.76 13.31 0.69
CA HIS A 56 -7.39 13.63 1.05
C HIS A 56 -7.25 15.14 1.24
N ASP A 57 -6.77 15.56 2.40
CA ASP A 57 -6.37 16.94 2.64
C ASP A 57 -4.99 17.15 2.02
N MET A 58 -4.89 18.06 1.05
CA MET A 58 -3.65 18.40 0.34
C MET A 58 -3.04 19.71 0.86
N GLY A 59 -3.57 20.28 1.93
CA GLY A 59 -3.17 21.57 2.50
C GLY A 59 -4.07 22.71 2.05
N ASP A 60 -4.07 23.00 0.75
CA ASP A 60 -4.82 24.10 0.10
C ASP A 60 -6.17 23.66 -0.50
N HIS A 61 -6.31 22.39 -0.82
CA HIS A 61 -7.54 21.80 -1.35
C HIS A 61 -7.79 20.39 -0.81
N TRP A 62 -9.02 19.91 -1.03
CA TRP A 62 -9.43 18.54 -0.81
C TRP A 62 -9.40 17.79 -2.14
N ALA A 63 -8.68 16.68 -2.21
CA ALA A 63 -8.79 15.72 -3.31
C ALA A 63 -9.78 14.64 -2.86
N VAL A 64 -10.95 14.58 -3.50
CA VAL A 64 -12.07 13.73 -3.08
C VAL A 64 -12.38 12.73 -4.17
N HIS A 65 -12.41 11.45 -3.80
CA HIS A 65 -12.83 10.36 -4.68
C HIS A 65 -13.92 9.51 -4.03
N LEU A 66 -14.53 8.66 -4.84
CA LEU A 66 -15.56 7.72 -4.41
C LEU A 66 -14.98 6.29 -4.47
N ASP A 67 -14.87 5.66 -3.30
CA ASP A 67 -14.58 4.22 -3.20
C ASP A 67 -15.80 3.41 -3.68
N ARG A 68 -15.58 2.20 -4.19
CA ARG A 68 -16.68 1.31 -4.60
C ARG A 68 -17.40 0.74 -3.39
N VAL A 69 -16.66 0.43 -2.34
CA VAL A 69 -17.19 -0.20 -1.13
C VAL A 69 -16.80 0.62 0.08
N ASP A 70 -17.77 0.86 0.98
CA ASP A 70 -17.49 1.48 2.27
C ASP A 70 -16.69 0.49 3.15
N PRO A 71 -15.44 0.82 3.53
CA PRO A 71 -14.60 -0.07 4.32
C PRO A 71 -15.11 -0.32 5.74
N GLN A 72 -15.97 0.55 6.30
CA GLN A 72 -16.59 0.30 7.60
C GLN A 72 -17.65 -0.78 7.53
N MET A 73 -18.39 -0.84 6.42
CA MET A 73 -19.43 -1.83 6.20
C MET A 73 -18.85 -3.16 5.70
N HIS A 74 -17.88 -3.10 4.78
CA HIS A 74 -17.32 -4.29 4.11
C HIS A 74 -15.81 -4.13 3.83
N SER A 75 -14.99 -4.24 4.88
CA SER A 75 -13.52 -4.12 4.80
C SER A 75 -12.86 -5.04 3.77
N MET A 76 -13.29 -6.32 3.71
CA MET A 76 -12.76 -7.26 2.71
C MET A 76 -13.24 -6.93 1.29
N GLY A 77 -14.48 -6.44 1.16
CA GLY A 77 -15.01 -5.97 -0.12
C GLY A 77 -14.21 -4.80 -0.66
N HIS A 78 -13.82 -3.84 0.20
CA HIS A 78 -12.95 -2.73 -0.17
C HIS A 78 -11.57 -3.21 -0.69
N LEU A 79 -10.95 -4.19 -0.03
CA LEU A 79 -9.67 -4.75 -0.50
C LEU A 79 -9.79 -5.40 -1.89
N ILE A 80 -10.88 -6.15 -2.12
CA ILE A 80 -11.12 -6.85 -3.38
C ILE A 80 -11.46 -5.87 -4.52
N ALA A 81 -12.28 -4.86 -4.21
CA ALA A 81 -12.90 -3.96 -5.17
C ALA A 81 -12.06 -2.74 -5.52
N ASP A 82 -11.46 -2.12 -4.50
CA ASP A 82 -10.80 -0.82 -4.60
C ASP A 82 -9.27 -0.96 -4.64
N ALA A 83 -8.73 -2.06 -4.10
CA ALA A 83 -7.30 -2.38 -4.13
C ALA A 83 -6.96 -3.79 -4.68
N PRO A 84 -7.40 -4.18 -5.90
CA PRO A 84 -6.92 -5.40 -6.55
C PRO A 84 -5.40 -5.53 -6.48
N LEU A 85 -4.88 -6.73 -6.20
CA LEU A 85 -3.43 -6.94 -6.01
C LEU A 85 -2.57 -6.34 -7.14
N LEU A 86 -2.98 -6.53 -8.40
CA LEU A 86 -2.26 -5.95 -9.55
C LEU A 86 -2.28 -4.42 -9.54
N LEU A 87 -3.39 -3.79 -9.14
CA LEU A 87 -3.46 -2.34 -8.99
C LEU A 87 -2.62 -1.85 -7.82
N PHE A 88 -2.58 -2.59 -6.72
CA PHE A 88 -1.70 -2.30 -5.59
C PHE A 88 -0.22 -2.35 -5.99
N LEU A 89 0.21 -3.41 -6.66
CA LEU A 89 1.59 -3.55 -7.17
C LEU A 89 1.92 -2.46 -8.19
N TRP A 90 1.02 -2.17 -9.13
CA TRP A 90 1.21 -1.14 -10.16
C TRP A 90 1.29 0.27 -9.58
N SER A 91 0.39 0.63 -8.67
CA SER A 91 0.39 1.93 -8.00
C SER A 91 1.62 2.12 -7.11
N GLY A 92 2.04 1.08 -6.39
CA GLY A 92 3.30 1.08 -5.63
C GLY A 92 4.52 1.32 -6.53
N PHE A 93 4.57 0.62 -7.68
CA PHE A 93 5.63 0.80 -8.67
C PHE A 93 5.65 2.23 -9.25
N LEU A 94 4.52 2.75 -9.70
CA LEU A 94 4.42 4.10 -10.25
C LEU A 94 4.79 5.18 -9.23
N ASN A 95 4.30 5.06 -8.00
CA ASN A 95 4.64 6.00 -6.93
C ASN A 95 6.15 5.98 -6.65
N SER A 96 6.75 4.79 -6.66
CA SER A 96 8.21 4.66 -6.52
C SER A 96 8.95 5.36 -7.67
N MET A 97 8.50 5.20 -8.92
CA MET A 97 9.07 5.87 -10.09
C MET A 97 8.88 7.39 -10.08
N LEU A 98 7.74 7.89 -9.64
CA LEU A 98 7.49 9.33 -9.50
C LEU A 98 8.37 9.94 -8.41
N MET A 99 8.53 9.24 -7.28
CA MET A 99 9.50 9.61 -6.26
C MET A 99 10.93 9.61 -6.84
N ALA A 100 11.32 8.62 -7.64
CA ALA A 100 12.60 8.60 -8.36
C ALA A 100 12.89 9.89 -9.10
N LYS A 101 11.92 10.28 -9.93
CA LYS A 101 12.04 11.40 -10.83
C LYS A 101 12.22 12.70 -10.04
N GLU A 102 11.41 12.91 -9.02
CA GLU A 102 11.53 14.08 -8.15
C GLU A 102 12.83 14.08 -7.34
N GLY A 103 13.29 12.91 -6.88
CA GLY A 103 14.59 12.78 -6.23
C GLY A 103 15.73 13.18 -7.17
N LEU A 104 15.66 12.75 -8.42
CA LEU A 104 16.63 13.12 -9.46
C LEU A 104 16.57 14.63 -9.79
N GLU A 105 15.38 15.19 -10.01
CA GLU A 105 15.19 16.61 -10.29
C GLU A 105 15.67 17.49 -9.12
N SER A 106 15.43 17.05 -7.88
CA SER A 106 15.97 17.70 -6.68
C SER A 106 17.50 17.60 -6.63
N SER A 107 18.07 16.43 -6.96
CA SER A 107 19.53 16.20 -6.95
C SER A 107 20.31 17.08 -7.94
N ILE A 108 19.71 17.36 -9.10
CA ILE A 108 20.30 18.17 -10.17
C ILE A 108 20.02 19.67 -9.93
N GLY A 109 19.26 20.03 -8.89
CA GLY A 109 18.97 21.42 -8.52
C GLY A 109 17.93 22.10 -9.42
N LEU A 110 17.09 21.32 -10.11
CA LEU A 110 16.02 21.84 -10.98
C LEU A 110 14.81 22.34 -10.19
N ILE A 111 14.69 21.98 -8.92
CA ILE A 111 13.61 22.42 -8.02
C ILE A 111 14.18 23.44 -7.01
N PRO A 112 13.90 24.75 -7.16
CA PRO A 112 14.39 25.78 -6.26
C PRO A 112 13.78 25.64 -4.85
N GLY A 113 14.59 25.72 -3.80
CA GLY A 113 14.12 25.83 -2.41
C GLY A 113 13.94 24.52 -1.63
N THR A 114 14.09 23.34 -2.25
CA THR A 114 14.04 22.05 -1.54
C THR A 114 15.40 21.67 -0.94
N ASN A 115 15.78 22.32 0.16
CA ASN A 115 17.00 22.00 0.90
C ASN A 115 16.79 20.76 1.80
N TYR A 116 16.70 19.56 1.22
CA TYR A 116 16.60 18.31 1.99
C TYR A 116 17.97 17.67 2.33
N CYS A 117 19.09 18.24 1.87
CA CYS A 117 20.33 17.48 1.63
C CYS A 117 21.43 17.59 2.71
N LEU A 118 21.10 17.79 3.99
CA LEU A 118 22.10 18.13 5.01
C LEU A 118 21.93 17.39 6.35
N THR A 119 21.36 16.18 6.36
CA THR A 119 21.21 15.44 7.61
C THR A 119 21.97 14.10 7.63
N ARG A 120 22.34 13.63 8.83
CA ARG A 120 22.88 12.28 9.08
C ARG A 120 21.97 11.18 8.50
N MET A 121 20.68 11.45 8.37
CA MET A 121 19.71 10.54 7.77
C MET A 121 19.95 10.30 6.28
N ASP A 122 20.58 11.23 5.55
CA ASP A 122 20.80 11.08 4.10
C ASP A 122 21.97 10.13 3.79
N LYS A 123 22.99 10.08 4.65
CA LYS A 123 24.05 9.05 4.58
C LYS A 123 23.50 7.66 4.89
N LEU A 124 22.58 7.56 5.86
CA LEU A 124 21.90 6.31 6.18
C LEU A 124 20.99 5.85 5.05
N ARG A 125 20.31 6.77 4.35
CA ARG A 125 19.54 6.48 3.13
C ARG A 125 20.42 5.96 2.00
N LEU A 126 21.60 6.55 1.79
CA LEU A 126 22.53 6.07 0.77
C LEU A 126 22.98 4.62 1.07
N VAL A 127 23.44 4.34 2.29
CA VAL A 127 23.89 3.00 2.69
C VAL A 127 22.73 2.01 2.68
N GLY A 128 21.59 2.38 3.25
CA GLY A 128 20.38 1.56 3.25
C GLY A 128 19.85 1.29 1.85
N GLY A 129 19.93 2.27 0.95
CA GLY A 129 19.57 2.13 -0.45
C GLY A 129 20.46 1.15 -1.19
N LEU A 130 21.78 1.25 -1.02
CA LEU A 130 22.73 0.29 -1.60
C LEU A 130 22.51 -1.13 -1.06
N ALA A 131 22.28 -1.25 0.26
CA ALA A 131 21.96 -2.54 0.87
C ALA A 131 20.67 -3.12 0.28
N LEU A 132 19.64 -2.30 0.08
CA LEU A 132 18.36 -2.75 -0.47
C LEU A 132 18.47 -3.15 -1.95
N VAL A 133 19.29 -2.45 -2.75
CA VAL A 133 19.62 -2.89 -4.13
C VAL A 133 20.35 -4.22 -4.13
N PHE A 134 21.34 -4.39 -3.25
CA PHE A 134 22.08 -5.63 -3.12
C PHE A 134 21.17 -6.80 -2.75
N VAL A 135 20.36 -6.65 -1.68
CA VAL A 135 19.39 -7.67 -1.24
C VAL A 135 18.38 -7.96 -2.34
N GLY A 136 17.80 -6.94 -2.99
CA GLY A 136 16.84 -7.15 -4.06
C GLY A 136 17.43 -7.88 -5.27
N THR A 137 18.70 -7.62 -5.61
CA THR A 137 19.43 -8.34 -6.66
C THR A 137 19.70 -9.79 -6.23
N TRP A 138 20.08 -9.99 -4.98
CA TRP A 138 20.33 -11.31 -4.41
C TRP A 138 19.07 -12.20 -4.45
N VAL A 139 17.92 -11.67 -4.03
CA VAL A 139 16.60 -12.35 -4.09
C VAL A 139 16.25 -12.79 -5.51
N ILE A 140 16.63 -12.02 -6.54
CA ILE A 140 16.37 -12.39 -7.94
C ILE A 140 17.28 -13.53 -8.41
N ILE A 141 18.55 -13.55 -7.96
CA ILE A 141 19.56 -14.53 -8.37
C ILE A 141 19.38 -15.86 -7.64
N ASP A 142 19.19 -15.81 -6.32
CA ASP A 142 19.07 -16.97 -5.44
C ASP A 142 17.82 -16.85 -4.54
N PRO A 143 16.64 -17.15 -5.11
CA PRO A 143 15.37 -17.04 -4.38
C PRO A 143 15.21 -18.08 -3.27
N ASP A 144 15.92 -19.21 -3.31
CA ASP A 144 15.72 -20.33 -2.36
C ASP A 144 16.21 -19.96 -0.95
N LEU A 145 17.39 -19.36 -0.84
CA LEU A 145 17.94 -18.91 0.45
C LEU A 145 17.10 -17.80 1.09
N GLU A 146 16.56 -16.91 0.25
CA GLU A 146 15.76 -15.78 0.70
C GLU A 146 14.33 -16.19 1.05
N LEU A 147 13.78 -17.22 0.41
CA LEU A 147 12.49 -17.80 0.78
C LEU A 147 12.50 -18.24 2.24
N VAL A 148 13.53 -18.99 2.66
CA VAL A 148 13.68 -19.45 4.05
C VAL A 148 13.73 -18.24 5.00
N THR A 149 14.60 -17.26 4.70
CA THR A 149 14.75 -16.05 5.53
C THR A 149 13.44 -15.26 5.65
N PHE A 150 12.74 -15.07 4.53
CA PHE A 150 11.46 -14.37 4.48
C PHE A 150 10.37 -15.09 5.27
N LEU A 151 10.30 -16.42 5.16
CA LEU A 151 9.37 -17.25 5.92
C LEU A 151 9.62 -17.22 7.43
N PHE A 152 10.85 -16.96 7.89
CA PHE A 152 11.14 -16.71 9.31
C PHE A 152 10.78 -15.29 9.77
N LEU A 153 10.90 -14.28 8.91
CA LEU A 153 10.61 -12.89 9.27
C LEU A 153 9.12 -12.63 9.49
N ILE A 154 8.24 -13.23 8.67
CA ILE A 154 6.78 -13.05 8.80
C ILE A 154 6.28 -13.46 10.21
N PRO A 155 6.56 -14.68 10.71
CA PRO A 155 6.20 -15.11 12.05
C PRO A 155 6.76 -14.21 13.16
N ILE A 156 8.01 -13.76 13.03
CA ILE A 156 8.63 -12.84 14.00
C ILE A 156 7.85 -11.52 14.04
N MET A 157 7.50 -10.95 12.89
CA MET A 157 6.67 -9.75 12.83
C MET A 157 5.30 -9.97 13.47
N ILE A 158 4.66 -11.11 13.22
CA ILE A 158 3.37 -11.46 13.84
C ILE A 158 3.51 -11.55 15.37
N ILE A 159 4.59 -12.15 15.88
CA ILE A 159 4.87 -12.22 17.33
C ILE A 159 5.08 -10.83 17.91
N ILE A 160 5.83 -9.96 17.24
CA ILE A 160 6.06 -8.58 17.68
C ILE A 160 4.73 -7.83 17.76
N LEU A 161 3.91 -7.88 16.70
CA LEU A 161 2.59 -7.23 16.66
C LEU A 161 1.66 -7.78 17.74
N GLY A 162 1.61 -9.11 17.90
CA GLY A 162 0.83 -9.76 18.95
C GLY A 162 1.28 -9.34 20.34
N SER A 163 2.59 -9.24 20.57
CA SER A 163 3.17 -8.80 21.85
C SER A 163 2.82 -7.35 22.16
N MET A 164 2.86 -6.46 21.16
CA MET A 164 2.40 -5.07 21.30
C MET A 164 0.92 -5.00 21.68
N MET A 165 0.07 -5.80 21.03
CA MET A 165 -1.36 -5.87 21.37
C MET A 165 -1.62 -6.41 22.79
N VAL A 166 -0.84 -7.38 23.24
CA VAL A 166 -0.88 -7.86 24.64
C VAL A 166 -0.51 -6.73 25.59
N PHE A 167 0.59 -6.03 25.31
CA PHE A 167 1.04 -4.91 26.14
C PHE A 167 -0.02 -3.82 26.22
N ASP A 168 -0.63 -3.43 25.10
CA ASP A 168 -1.70 -2.43 25.06
C ASP A 168 -2.96 -2.90 25.79
N GLY A 169 -3.32 -4.18 25.69
CA GLY A 169 -4.45 -4.77 26.44
C GLY A 169 -4.20 -4.77 27.96
N VAL A 170 -2.97 -5.05 28.38
CA VAL A 170 -2.57 -5.10 29.79
C VAL A 170 -2.39 -3.69 30.37
N ALA A 171 -1.74 -2.78 29.64
CA ALA A 171 -1.41 -1.42 30.09
C ALA A 171 -2.53 -0.40 29.86
N GLY A 172 -3.43 -0.64 28.89
CA GLY A 172 -4.50 0.28 28.52
C GLY A 172 -5.57 0.47 29.59
N ARG A 173 -6.22 1.63 29.60
CA ARG A 173 -7.31 1.97 30.55
C ARG A 173 -8.71 1.97 29.93
N GLU A 174 -8.84 1.63 28.66
CA GLU A 174 -10.10 1.71 27.89
C GLU A 174 -10.87 0.37 27.81
N GLY A 175 -12.09 0.40 27.28
CA GLY A 175 -12.90 -0.81 27.04
C GLY A 175 -12.27 -1.76 26.01
N GLY A 176 -12.47 -3.07 26.18
CA GLY A 176 -11.95 -4.10 25.26
C GLY A 176 -10.54 -4.62 25.56
N ARG A 177 -10.01 -4.41 26.78
CA ARG A 177 -8.68 -4.90 27.19
C ARG A 177 -8.49 -6.41 27.04
N ILE A 178 -9.48 -7.19 27.50
CA ILE A 178 -9.43 -8.65 27.49
C ILE A 178 -9.42 -9.16 26.04
N SER A 179 -10.24 -8.59 25.16
CA SER A 179 -10.27 -8.98 23.75
C SER A 179 -8.99 -8.58 23.00
N LYS A 180 -8.43 -7.39 23.28
CA LYS A 180 -7.12 -6.97 22.72
C LYS A 180 -5.99 -7.88 23.18
N ALA A 181 -5.91 -8.19 24.48
CA ALA A 181 -4.88 -9.07 25.03
C ALA A 181 -5.03 -10.52 24.53
N ALA A 182 -6.25 -11.04 24.47
CA ALA A 182 -6.53 -12.38 23.94
C ALA A 182 -6.18 -12.46 22.45
N GLY A 183 -6.53 -11.44 21.66
CA GLY A 183 -6.15 -11.36 20.25
C GLY A 183 -4.63 -11.29 20.06
N GLY A 184 -3.94 -10.50 20.89
CA GLY A 184 -2.48 -10.43 20.89
C GLY A 184 -1.82 -11.78 21.23
N LEU A 185 -2.32 -12.49 22.25
CA LEU A 185 -1.85 -13.83 22.59
C LEU A 185 -2.11 -14.84 21.47
N ALA A 186 -3.27 -14.77 20.80
CA ALA A 186 -3.56 -15.61 19.66
C ALA A 186 -2.58 -15.36 18.51
N LEU A 187 -2.23 -14.10 18.22
CA LEU A 187 -1.22 -13.76 17.22
C LEU A 187 0.17 -14.27 17.61
N VAL A 188 0.60 -14.11 18.88
CA VAL A 188 1.87 -14.66 19.34
C VAL A 188 1.90 -16.18 19.19
N GLY A 189 0.81 -16.87 19.55
CA GLY A 189 0.69 -18.32 19.36
C GLY A 189 0.77 -18.71 17.88
N PHE A 190 0.04 -18.00 17.01
CA PHE A 190 0.05 -18.25 15.57
C PHE A 190 1.44 -18.01 14.95
N GLY A 191 2.10 -16.91 15.29
CA GLY A 191 3.47 -16.64 14.85
C GLY A 191 4.45 -17.69 15.41
N SER A 192 4.29 -18.14 16.65
CA SER A 192 5.14 -19.19 17.22
C SER A 192 4.99 -20.51 16.47
N ILE A 193 3.76 -20.89 16.08
CA ILE A 193 3.50 -22.05 15.22
C ILE A 193 4.13 -21.84 13.85
N GLY A 194 4.04 -20.63 13.29
CA GLY A 194 4.65 -20.30 12.00
C GLY A 194 6.18 -20.44 11.97
N ILE A 195 6.87 -20.23 13.09
CA ILE A 195 8.33 -20.52 13.20
C ILE A 195 8.60 -22.02 13.16
N LEU A 196 7.71 -22.84 13.71
CA LEU A 196 7.87 -24.30 13.79
C LEU A 196 7.45 -25.01 12.50
N VAL A 197 6.58 -24.39 11.71
CA VAL A 197 5.98 -24.96 10.50
C VAL A 197 6.00 -23.91 9.39
N GLU A 198 7.17 -23.71 8.78
CA GLU A 198 7.38 -22.70 7.74
C GLU A 198 6.50 -22.93 6.50
N GLU A 199 6.21 -24.20 6.17
CA GLU A 199 5.34 -24.57 5.05
C GLU A 199 3.89 -24.12 5.29
N LEU A 200 3.45 -24.06 6.55
CA LEU A 200 2.12 -23.54 6.89
C LEU A 200 2.04 -22.04 6.62
N VAL A 201 3.09 -21.28 6.92
CA VAL A 201 3.16 -19.83 6.66
C VAL A 201 3.10 -19.58 5.15
N LEU A 202 3.92 -20.32 4.39
CA LEU A 202 3.93 -20.23 2.93
C LEU A 202 2.56 -20.57 2.35
N LEU A 203 1.96 -21.69 2.78
CA LEU A 203 0.65 -22.14 2.32
C LEU A 203 -0.43 -21.09 2.60
N LEU A 204 -0.50 -20.54 3.81
CA LEU A 204 -1.49 -19.55 4.18
C LEU A 204 -1.32 -18.24 3.40
N LEU A 205 -0.07 -17.80 3.20
CA LEU A 205 0.22 -16.64 2.38
C LEU A 205 -0.23 -16.84 0.93
N LEU A 206 0.08 -18.00 0.34
CA LEU A 206 -0.32 -18.33 -1.03
C LEU A 206 -1.84 -18.45 -1.15
N LEU A 207 -2.51 -19.13 -0.22
CA LEU A 207 -3.97 -19.22 -0.20
C LEU A 207 -4.63 -17.83 -0.13
N PHE A 208 -4.09 -16.94 0.69
CA PHE A 208 -4.56 -15.56 0.77
C PHE A 208 -4.36 -14.80 -0.55
N LEU A 209 -3.17 -14.88 -1.15
CA LEU A 209 -2.88 -14.22 -2.44
C LEU A 209 -3.72 -14.79 -3.59
N MET A 210 -3.92 -16.11 -3.63
CA MET A 210 -4.78 -16.79 -4.60
C MET A 210 -6.23 -16.35 -4.44
N PHE A 211 -6.74 -16.36 -3.21
CA PHE A 211 -8.09 -15.89 -2.94
C PHE A 211 -8.27 -14.44 -3.35
N TRP A 212 -7.33 -13.55 -2.98
CA TRP A 212 -7.41 -12.13 -3.33
C TRP A 212 -7.38 -11.91 -4.85
N THR A 213 -6.44 -12.52 -5.57
CA THR A 213 -6.32 -12.38 -7.03
C THR A 213 -7.55 -12.91 -7.76
N LEU A 214 -8.04 -14.09 -7.38
CA LEU A 214 -9.26 -14.67 -7.95
C LEU A 214 -10.49 -13.82 -7.63
N ALA A 215 -10.69 -13.45 -6.37
CA ALA A 215 -11.85 -12.66 -5.96
C ALA A 215 -11.86 -11.29 -6.63
N SER A 216 -10.71 -10.60 -6.72
CA SER A 216 -10.58 -9.35 -7.46
C SER A 216 -10.82 -9.54 -8.96
N GLY A 217 -10.32 -10.64 -9.54
CA GLY A 217 -10.56 -10.97 -10.93
C GLY A 217 -12.04 -11.17 -11.26
N ILE A 218 -12.72 -12.01 -10.48
CA ILE A 218 -14.17 -12.24 -10.56
C ILE A 218 -14.91 -10.92 -10.38
N TYR A 219 -14.61 -10.17 -9.32
CA TYR A 219 -15.31 -8.93 -9.00
C TYR A 219 -15.18 -7.89 -10.12
N LEU A 220 -13.98 -7.67 -10.66
CA LEU A 220 -13.74 -6.72 -11.75
C LEU A 220 -14.45 -7.12 -13.06
N LEU A 221 -14.64 -8.41 -13.32
CA LEU A 221 -15.37 -8.89 -14.50
C LEU A 221 -16.89 -8.90 -14.30
N LEU A 222 -17.35 -9.14 -13.07
CA LEU A 222 -18.77 -9.06 -12.71
C LEU A 222 -19.27 -7.63 -12.53
N LEU A 223 -18.36 -6.65 -12.38
CA LEU A 223 -18.65 -5.22 -12.45
C LEU A 223 -19.17 -4.87 -13.84
N ARG A 224 -20.44 -5.16 -14.06
CA ARG A 224 -21.21 -4.80 -15.24
C ARG A 224 -21.97 -3.52 -14.93
N GLU A 225 -21.76 -2.50 -15.76
CA GLU A 225 -22.73 -1.41 -16.03
C GLU A 225 -22.96 -0.29 -14.98
N GLU A 226 -22.10 -0.04 -14.00
CA GLU A 226 -22.16 1.28 -13.33
C GLU A 226 -21.58 2.37 -14.23
N LYS A 227 -22.44 2.95 -15.09
CA LYS A 227 -22.25 4.18 -15.90
C LYS A 227 -20.79 4.49 -16.28
N MET A 228 -20.18 3.59 -17.05
CA MET A 228 -18.85 3.83 -17.60
C MET A 228 -19.01 4.53 -18.95
N ASP A 229 -19.01 5.86 -18.92
CA ASP A 229 -19.19 6.71 -20.11
C ASP A 229 -17.96 6.70 -21.03
N HIS A 230 -16.78 6.32 -20.52
CA HIS A 230 -15.54 6.26 -21.29
C HIS A 230 -15.07 4.83 -21.57
N LEU A 231 -14.55 4.62 -22.79
CA LEU A 231 -14.04 3.33 -23.26
C LEU A 231 -12.89 2.78 -22.39
N ARG A 232 -12.03 3.68 -21.88
CA ARG A 232 -10.95 3.33 -20.94
C ARG A 232 -11.49 2.72 -19.65
N ASP A 233 -12.59 3.25 -19.13
CA ASP A 233 -13.19 2.78 -17.88
C ASP A 233 -13.86 1.42 -18.06
N ARG A 234 -14.33 1.08 -19.26
CA ARG A 234 -14.85 -0.26 -19.59
C ARG A 234 -13.75 -1.30 -19.80
N VAL A 235 -12.68 -0.92 -20.49
CA VAL A 235 -11.62 -1.87 -20.88
C VAL A 235 -10.70 -2.21 -19.70
N ALA A 236 -10.36 -1.23 -18.85
CA ALA A 236 -9.41 -1.45 -17.77
C ALA A 236 -9.85 -2.53 -16.76
N PRO A 237 -11.10 -2.55 -16.24
CA PRO A 237 -11.58 -3.61 -15.35
C PRO A 237 -11.59 -4.99 -16.01
N ILE A 238 -11.95 -5.07 -17.30
CA ILE A 238 -11.95 -6.34 -18.03
C ILE A 238 -10.53 -6.89 -18.16
N VAL A 239 -9.58 -6.06 -18.57
CA VAL A 239 -8.17 -6.47 -18.71
C VAL A 239 -7.57 -6.82 -17.35
N LEU A 240 -7.74 -5.96 -16.34
CA LEU A 240 -7.20 -6.21 -15.00
C LEU A 240 -7.86 -7.41 -14.32
N GLY A 241 -9.17 -7.59 -14.52
CA GLY A 241 -9.93 -8.72 -14.01
C GLY A 241 -9.49 -10.03 -14.66
N GLY A 242 -9.33 -10.04 -15.98
CA GLY A 242 -8.79 -11.17 -16.73
C GLY A 242 -7.35 -11.52 -16.33
N LEU A 243 -6.47 -10.53 -16.18
CA LEU A 243 -5.09 -10.74 -15.71
C LEU A 243 -5.06 -11.27 -14.27
N SER A 244 -5.91 -10.74 -13.39
CA SER A 244 -5.99 -11.18 -11.98
C SER A 244 -6.52 -12.61 -11.87
N LEU A 245 -7.54 -12.97 -12.66
CA LEU A 245 -7.99 -14.36 -12.78
C LEU A 245 -6.91 -15.28 -13.32
N GLY A 246 -6.26 -14.89 -14.42
CA GLY A 246 -5.18 -15.67 -15.03
C GLY A 246 -4.04 -15.91 -14.05
N LEU A 247 -3.66 -14.88 -13.29
CA LEU A 247 -2.66 -14.97 -12.24
C LEU A 247 -3.09 -15.93 -11.11
N GLY A 248 -4.32 -15.81 -10.62
CA GLY A 248 -4.85 -16.68 -9.58
C GLY A 248 -4.95 -18.15 -10.02
N VAL A 249 -5.35 -18.41 -11.27
CA VAL A 249 -5.36 -19.76 -11.86
C VAL A 249 -3.94 -20.28 -12.04
N PHE A 250 -3.00 -19.45 -12.49
CA PHE A 250 -1.59 -19.82 -12.60
C PHE A 250 -1.01 -20.25 -11.25
N MET A 251 -1.30 -19.50 -10.18
CA MET A 251 -0.88 -19.86 -8.81
C MET A 251 -1.44 -21.21 -8.34
N LEU A 252 -2.63 -21.61 -8.79
CA LEU A 252 -3.22 -22.92 -8.47
C LEU A 252 -2.57 -24.07 -9.24
N LEU A 253 -2.13 -23.81 -10.48
CA LEU A 253 -1.57 -24.84 -11.36
C LEU A 253 -0.09 -25.10 -11.09
N ASP A 254 0.66 -24.05 -10.74
CA ASP A 254 2.10 -24.12 -10.52
C ASP A 254 2.50 -23.22 -9.34
N ILE A 255 2.39 -23.78 -8.14
CA ILE A 255 2.69 -23.10 -6.88
C ILE A 255 4.16 -22.69 -6.81
N ASP A 256 5.07 -23.56 -7.23
CA ASP A 256 6.51 -23.30 -7.14
C ASP A 256 6.89 -22.11 -8.03
N SER A 257 6.46 -22.11 -9.29
CA SER A 257 6.69 -20.98 -10.20
C SER A 257 6.03 -19.69 -9.70
N ALA A 258 4.87 -19.78 -9.05
CA ALA A 258 4.20 -18.63 -8.45
C ALA A 258 5.00 -18.03 -7.28
N VAL A 259 5.58 -18.87 -6.41
CA VAL A 259 6.47 -18.43 -5.32
C VAL A 259 7.70 -17.74 -5.89
N TYR A 260 8.38 -18.35 -6.87
CA TYR A 260 9.54 -17.74 -7.52
C TYR A 260 9.22 -16.41 -8.20
N MET A 261 8.08 -16.32 -8.87
CA MET A 261 7.62 -15.07 -9.47
C MET A 261 7.37 -13.99 -8.40
N LEU A 262 6.72 -14.34 -7.29
CA LEU A 262 6.48 -13.41 -6.18
C LEU A 262 7.80 -12.88 -5.60
N LEU A 263 8.77 -13.77 -5.33
CA LEU A 263 10.09 -13.38 -4.83
C LEU A 263 10.81 -12.45 -5.80
N ARG A 264 10.75 -12.73 -7.10
CA ARG A 264 11.35 -11.85 -8.13
C ARG A 264 10.68 -10.48 -8.17
N VAL A 265 9.36 -10.41 -8.02
CA VAL A 265 8.63 -9.12 -7.92
C VAL A 265 9.07 -8.36 -6.66
N ILE A 266 9.18 -9.02 -5.51
CA ILE A 266 9.68 -8.42 -4.27
C ILE A 266 11.12 -7.92 -4.44
N GLY A 267 12.01 -8.72 -5.03
CA GLY A 267 13.38 -8.34 -5.33
C GLY A 267 13.47 -7.13 -6.25
N LEU A 268 12.65 -7.08 -7.30
CA LEU A 268 12.56 -5.93 -8.22
C LEU A 268 12.07 -4.68 -7.48
N LEU A 269 11.04 -4.79 -6.66
CA LEU A 269 10.55 -3.67 -5.84
C LEU A 269 11.64 -3.19 -4.86
N GLY A 270 12.41 -4.10 -4.28
CA GLY A 270 13.59 -3.79 -3.45
C GLY A 270 14.64 -3.00 -4.23
N ILE A 271 15.02 -3.43 -5.44
CA ILE A 271 15.96 -2.70 -6.29
C ILE A 271 15.46 -1.30 -6.60
N VAL A 272 14.18 -1.16 -6.99
CA VAL A 272 13.57 0.14 -7.30
C VAL A 272 13.62 1.04 -6.06
N ALA A 273 13.11 0.57 -4.92
CA ALA A 273 13.09 1.34 -3.68
C ALA A 273 14.51 1.70 -3.18
N GLY A 274 15.46 0.78 -3.30
CA GLY A 274 16.85 0.99 -2.91
C GLY A 274 17.53 2.03 -3.80
N SER A 275 17.32 1.94 -5.11
CA SER A 275 17.80 2.93 -6.07
C SER A 275 17.27 4.32 -5.76
N MET A 276 16.01 4.44 -5.32
CA MET A 276 15.46 5.74 -4.89
C MET A 276 16.21 6.30 -3.70
N GLN A 277 16.42 5.48 -2.66
CA GLN A 277 17.13 5.93 -1.47
C GLN A 277 18.58 6.34 -1.77
N VAL A 278 19.25 5.66 -2.70
CA VAL A 278 20.57 6.05 -3.20
C VAL A 278 20.51 7.43 -3.85
N LEU A 279 19.59 7.66 -4.79
CA LEU A 279 19.44 8.95 -5.48
C LEU A 279 19.21 10.10 -4.49
N TYR A 280 18.34 9.91 -3.49
CA TYR A 280 18.11 10.90 -2.44
C TYR A 280 19.34 11.11 -1.54
N GLY A 281 20.06 10.05 -1.20
CA GLY A 281 21.25 10.11 -0.34
C GLY A 281 22.48 10.71 -1.04
N SER A 282 22.62 10.53 -2.34
CA SER A 282 23.77 11.03 -3.13
C SER A 282 23.83 12.56 -3.23
N CYS A 283 22.69 13.26 -3.10
CA CYS A 283 22.66 14.72 -3.04
C CYS A 283 23.52 15.31 -1.91
N ALA A 284 23.59 14.59 -0.77
CA ALA A 284 24.33 15.05 0.41
C ALA A 284 25.86 14.94 0.26
N TRP A 285 26.36 14.05 -0.59
CA TRP A 285 27.81 13.78 -0.73
C TRP A 285 28.52 14.79 -1.64
N ASN A 286 27.91 15.20 -2.75
CA ASN A 286 28.55 16.11 -3.71
C ASN A 286 28.67 17.55 -3.21
N ARG A 287 27.84 18.00 -2.25
CA ARG A 287 27.93 19.35 -1.66
C ARG A 287 28.75 19.44 -0.37
N SER A 288 29.12 18.33 0.27
CA SER A 288 30.06 18.37 1.41
C SER A 288 31.52 18.56 0.98
N LYS A 289 31.78 18.56 -0.33
CA LYS A 289 33.10 18.76 -0.96
C LYS A 289 33.22 20.08 -1.71
N ALA A 290 32.13 20.86 -1.79
CA ALA A 290 32.11 22.22 -2.32
C ALA A 290 32.20 23.21 -1.14
#